data_AF-A0A816AR23-F1
#
_entry.id   AF-A0A816AR23-F1
#
_cell.length_a   1.000
_cell.length_b   1.000
_cell.length_c   1.000
_cell.angle_alpha   90.00
_cell.angle_beta   90.00
_cell.angle_gamma   90.00
#
_symmetry.space_group_name_H-M   'P 1'
#
loop_
_entity.id
_entity.type
_entity.pdbx_description
1 polymer ?
#
loop_
_entity_poly.entity_id
_entity_poly.type
_entity_poly.pdbx_seq_one_letter_code
_entity_poly.pdbx_strand_id
1 'polypeptide(L)'
;MTWNKSENELKKVLDNANTWHPNIKLEYKIGKSLPFLDILLTNINGTLSTSVYHKPAAEPYVVPFISDHPRHVFENIVQTSLRRAIKYSSTFQLFNDERRYIKSTFLYNGYPSSFIDNIFRKFFSGYISSRSFLPFIGNEDQFLHMRIALSGQPSRQQSQVEMRIATLTTDDEHLIEELENKQEATIQEKKKPNEFQNKLIIHYTHEKRFNTRKRDLHRIFQETFANTSILETKLIVGNRNQKSTMKELIRKRPREAILKSKAKASMINDKKKSGL
;
A
#
# COMPACT_ATOMS: atom_id res chain seq x y z
N MET A 1 -15.07 -8.02 -25.24
CA MET A 1 -16.43 -8.58 -25.37
C MET A 1 -16.36 -9.84 -26.21
N THR A 2 -17.10 -10.89 -25.85
CA THR A 2 -17.32 -12.04 -26.73
C THR A 2 -18.55 -11.75 -27.58
N TRP A 3 -18.51 -12.15 -28.86
CA TRP A 3 -19.58 -11.88 -29.81
C TRP A 3 -20.03 -13.20 -30.43
N ASN A 4 -21.35 -13.45 -30.41
CA ASN A 4 -21.93 -14.72 -30.82
C ASN A 4 -22.56 -14.68 -32.23
N LYS A 5 -22.61 -13.50 -32.87
CA LYS A 5 -23.18 -13.33 -34.22
C LYS A 5 -22.08 -13.19 -35.29
N SER A 6 -22.47 -12.86 -36.52
CA SER A 6 -21.53 -12.66 -37.61
C SER A 6 -20.56 -11.50 -37.35
N GLU A 7 -19.35 -11.62 -37.89
CA GLU A 7 -18.33 -10.55 -37.83
C GLU A 7 -18.82 -9.27 -38.52
N ASN A 8 -19.60 -9.40 -39.59
CA ASN A 8 -20.14 -8.26 -40.34
C ASN A 8 -21.13 -7.45 -39.50
N GLU A 9 -21.96 -8.10 -38.69
CA GLU A 9 -22.82 -7.40 -37.74
C GLU A 9 -22.02 -6.69 -36.65
N LEU A 10 -20.94 -7.32 -36.16
CA LEU A 10 -20.07 -6.69 -35.18
C LEU A 10 -19.42 -5.41 -35.72
N LYS A 11 -18.92 -5.44 -36.97
CA LYS A 11 -18.36 -4.26 -37.64
C LYS A 11 -19.38 -3.13 -37.75
N LYS A 12 -20.61 -3.44 -38.21
CA LYS A 12 -21.69 -2.44 -38.28
C LYS A 12 -21.97 -1.79 -36.93
N VAL A 13 -22.00 -2.56 -35.85
CA VAL A 13 -22.22 -2.01 -34.50
C VAL A 13 -21.07 -1.10 -34.08
N LEU A 14 -19.82 -1.49 -34.35
CA LEU A 14 -18.64 -0.70 -34.00
C LEU A 14 -18.52 0.59 -34.85
N ASP A 15 -18.88 0.51 -36.13
CA ASP A 15 -18.92 1.66 -37.03
C ASP A 15 -20.03 2.65 -36.62
N ASN A 16 -21.19 2.15 -36.20
CA ASN A 16 -22.25 2.98 -35.62
C ASN A 16 -21.82 3.62 -34.29
N ALA A 17 -21.06 2.92 -33.45
CA ALA A 17 -20.54 3.49 -32.21
C ALA A 17 -19.57 4.66 -32.48
N ASN A 18 -18.83 4.60 -33.59
CA ASN A 18 -17.96 5.68 -34.05
C ASN A 18 -18.70 6.95 -34.48
N THR A 19 -20.02 6.89 -34.71
CA THR A 19 -20.81 8.09 -35.03
C THR A 19 -21.37 8.79 -33.81
N TRP A 20 -21.21 8.25 -32.60
CA TRP A 20 -21.83 8.81 -31.38
C TRP A 20 -21.22 10.13 -30.93
N HIS A 21 -19.96 10.40 -31.25
CA HIS A 21 -19.31 11.63 -30.85
C HIS A 21 -18.37 12.16 -31.95
N PRO A 22 -18.47 13.44 -32.34
CA PRO A 22 -17.74 13.98 -33.49
C PRO A 22 -16.21 13.98 -33.31
N ASN A 23 -15.73 14.03 -32.05
CA ASN A 23 -14.29 14.13 -31.75
C ASN A 23 -13.68 12.84 -31.17
N ILE A 24 -14.43 11.76 -31.00
CA ILE A 24 -13.91 10.50 -30.43
C ILE A 24 -14.00 9.41 -31.50
N LYS A 25 -12.84 8.87 -31.90
CA LYS A 25 -12.75 7.75 -32.83
C LYS A 25 -12.28 6.50 -32.09
N LEU A 26 -13.12 5.48 -32.11
CA LEU A 26 -12.86 4.14 -31.59
C LEU A 26 -12.11 3.32 -32.64
N GLU A 27 -10.86 3.00 -32.35
CA GLU A 27 -10.12 1.98 -33.08
C GLU A 27 -10.44 0.61 -32.49
N TYR A 28 -10.81 -0.34 -33.35
CA TYR A 28 -11.12 -1.70 -32.93
C TYR A 28 -10.33 -2.73 -33.75
N LYS A 29 -10.02 -3.85 -33.11
CA LYS A 29 -9.42 -5.02 -33.74
C LYS A 29 -10.22 -6.25 -33.37
N ILE A 30 -10.56 -7.04 -34.37
CA ILE A 30 -11.32 -8.29 -34.21
C ILE A 30 -10.33 -9.45 -34.38
N GLY A 31 -10.33 -10.38 -33.44
CA GLY A 31 -9.46 -11.54 -33.49
C GLY A 31 -9.76 -12.50 -32.35
N LYS A 32 -9.24 -13.73 -32.47
CA LYS A 32 -9.33 -14.74 -31.42
C LYS A 32 -8.50 -14.38 -30.19
N SER A 33 -7.38 -13.69 -30.40
CA SER A 33 -6.48 -13.20 -29.36
C SER A 33 -6.20 -11.72 -29.59
N LEU A 34 -6.26 -10.92 -28.54
CA LEU A 34 -6.06 -9.49 -28.60
C LEU A 34 -5.19 -9.01 -27.43
N PRO A 35 -4.04 -8.38 -27.69
CA PRO A 35 -3.29 -7.70 -26.64
C PRO A 35 -3.98 -6.40 -26.25
N PHE A 36 -4.13 -6.18 -24.94
CA PHE A 36 -4.61 -4.94 -24.36
C PHE A 36 -3.78 -4.60 -23.13
N LEU A 37 -2.98 -3.53 -23.23
CA LEU A 37 -1.99 -3.16 -22.22
C LEU A 37 -1.07 -4.35 -21.90
N ASP A 38 -0.94 -4.73 -20.64
CA ASP A 38 -0.13 -5.86 -20.16
C ASP A 38 -0.84 -7.22 -20.22
N ILE A 39 -2.05 -7.28 -20.76
CA ILE A 39 -2.90 -8.49 -20.77
C ILE A 39 -3.13 -8.97 -22.19
N LEU A 40 -2.96 -10.26 -22.42
CA LEU A 40 -3.37 -10.94 -23.63
C LEU A 40 -4.73 -11.60 -23.38
N LEU A 41 -5.75 -11.09 -24.05
CA LEU A 41 -7.10 -11.63 -24.04
C LEU A 41 -7.20 -12.72 -25.10
N THR A 42 -7.67 -13.91 -24.74
CA THR A 42 -7.89 -15.00 -25.68
C THR A 42 -9.30 -15.55 -25.54
N ASN A 43 -10.00 -15.70 -26.65
CA ASN A 43 -11.31 -16.33 -26.68
C ASN A 43 -11.15 -17.84 -26.89
N ILE A 44 -11.51 -18.61 -25.86
CA ILE A 44 -11.53 -20.07 -25.87
C ILE A 44 -13.00 -20.50 -25.86
N ASN A 45 -13.53 -20.80 -27.04
CA ASN A 45 -14.89 -21.34 -27.23
C ASN A 45 -15.98 -20.52 -26.52
N GLY A 46 -15.92 -19.19 -26.60
CA GLY A 46 -16.88 -18.28 -25.96
C GLY A 46 -16.51 -17.85 -24.55
N THR A 47 -15.49 -18.47 -23.94
CA THR A 47 -14.96 -18.06 -22.63
C THR A 47 -13.74 -17.17 -22.83
N LEU A 48 -13.74 -16.00 -22.16
CA LEU A 48 -12.59 -15.11 -22.17
C LEU A 48 -11.53 -15.61 -21.18
N SER A 49 -10.36 -15.95 -21.71
CA SER A 49 -9.17 -16.28 -20.94
C SER A 49 -8.18 -15.12 -21.00
N THR A 50 -7.40 -14.96 -19.92
CA THR A 50 -6.48 -13.84 -19.75
C THR A 50 -5.10 -14.39 -19.40
N SER A 51 -4.07 -13.78 -19.96
CA SER A 51 -2.67 -14.12 -19.68
C SER A 51 -1.82 -12.86 -19.76
N VAL A 52 -0.57 -12.93 -19.34
CA VAL A 52 0.36 -11.81 -19.46
C VAL A 52 0.76 -11.64 -20.92
N TYR A 53 0.67 -10.41 -21.44
CA TYR A 53 1.16 -10.11 -22.79
C TYR A 53 2.66 -9.88 -22.81
N HIS A 54 3.35 -10.58 -23.71
CA HIS A 54 4.76 -10.35 -24.04
C HIS A 54 4.87 -9.94 -25.50
N LYS A 55 5.55 -8.83 -25.77
CA LYS A 55 5.75 -8.34 -27.13
C LYS A 55 6.74 -9.27 -27.85
N PRO A 56 6.38 -9.90 -28.99
CA PRO A 56 7.23 -10.91 -29.63
C PRO A 56 8.64 -10.43 -30.03
N ALA A 57 8.76 -9.15 -30.39
CA ALA A 57 10.01 -8.54 -30.81
C ALA A 57 10.75 -7.80 -29.68
N ALA A 58 10.21 -7.82 -28.45
CA ALA A 58 10.89 -7.21 -27.32
C ALA A 58 11.82 -8.23 -26.67
N GLU A 59 13.09 -7.89 -26.54
CA GLU A 59 13.96 -8.60 -25.63
C GLU A 59 13.41 -8.48 -24.20
N PRO A 60 13.50 -9.53 -23.38
CA PRO A 60 13.04 -9.51 -22.01
C PRO A 60 14.04 -8.76 -21.12
N TYR A 61 14.28 -7.48 -21.45
CA TYR A 61 15.23 -6.64 -20.77
C TYR A 61 14.66 -6.19 -19.44
N VAL A 62 15.39 -6.53 -18.38
CA VAL A 62 15.14 -6.05 -17.03
C VAL A 62 16.43 -5.42 -16.53
N VAL A 63 16.33 -4.55 -15.52
CA VAL A 63 17.48 -3.93 -14.89
C VAL A 63 18.54 -5.00 -14.54
N PRO A 64 19.76 -4.96 -15.10
CA PRO A 64 20.77 -5.99 -14.86
C PRO A 64 21.16 -6.06 -13.38
N PHE A 65 21.40 -7.27 -12.85
CA PHE A 65 21.70 -7.44 -11.42
C PHE A 65 23.01 -6.77 -10.97
N ILE A 66 23.93 -6.54 -11.90
CA ILE A 66 25.22 -5.87 -11.67
C ILE A 66 25.13 -4.33 -11.57
N SER A 67 23.97 -3.76 -11.87
CA SER A 67 23.78 -2.30 -11.82
C SER A 67 23.81 -1.77 -10.37
N ASP A 68 24.18 -0.50 -10.21
CA ASP A 68 24.27 0.16 -8.91
C ASP A 68 22.89 0.62 -8.39
N HIS A 69 21.96 -0.32 -8.28
CA HIS A 69 20.66 -0.08 -7.68
C HIS A 69 20.56 -0.71 -6.29
N PRO A 70 19.81 -0.08 -5.36
CA PRO A 70 19.57 -0.69 -4.06
C PRO A 70 18.89 -2.05 -4.18
N ARG A 71 19.26 -3.00 -3.30
CA ARG A 71 18.72 -4.37 -3.30
C ARG A 71 17.20 -4.48 -3.36
N HIS A 72 16.50 -3.57 -2.68
CA HIS A 72 15.04 -3.57 -2.66
C HIS A 72 14.41 -3.30 -4.03
N VAL A 73 15.12 -2.62 -4.95
CA VAL A 73 14.65 -2.38 -6.32
C VAL A 73 14.59 -3.70 -7.07
N PHE A 74 15.68 -4.48 -7.03
CA PHE A 74 15.72 -5.82 -7.63
C PHE A 74 14.66 -6.75 -7.04
N GLU A 75 14.47 -6.74 -5.72
CA GLU A 75 13.42 -7.52 -5.07
C GLU A 75 12.01 -7.11 -5.53
N ASN A 76 11.76 -5.81 -5.63
CA ASN A 76 10.46 -5.28 -6.05
C ASN A 76 10.15 -5.61 -7.50
N ILE A 77 11.13 -5.57 -8.40
CA ILE A 77 10.91 -5.89 -9.81
C ILE A 77 10.45 -7.35 -9.95
N VAL A 78 11.11 -8.29 -9.26
CA VAL A 78 10.71 -9.70 -9.24
C VAL A 78 9.31 -9.89 -8.63
N GLN A 79 9.05 -9.24 -7.49
CA GLN A 79 7.73 -9.32 -6.83
C GLN A 79 6.61 -8.74 -7.68
N THR A 80 6.83 -7.61 -8.34
CA THR A 80 5.83 -6.98 -9.22
C THR A 80 5.53 -7.88 -10.42
N SER A 81 6.56 -8.50 -11.03
CA SER A 81 6.33 -9.47 -12.11
C SER A 81 5.48 -10.67 -11.65
N LEU A 82 5.73 -11.21 -10.45
CA LEU A 82 4.89 -12.28 -9.89
C LEU A 82 3.44 -11.84 -9.61
N ARG A 83 3.25 -10.64 -9.04
CA ARG A 83 1.91 -10.08 -8.81
C ARG A 83 1.16 -9.93 -10.13
N ARG A 84 1.85 -9.44 -11.17
CA ARG A 84 1.32 -9.32 -12.53
C ARG A 84 0.87 -10.67 -13.08
N ALA A 85 1.73 -11.68 -12.97
CA ALA A 85 1.44 -13.04 -13.42
C ALA A 85 0.17 -13.61 -12.77
N ILE A 86 0.02 -13.46 -11.46
CA ILE A 86 -1.16 -13.97 -10.74
C ILE A 86 -2.42 -13.19 -11.11
N LYS A 87 -2.33 -11.87 -11.21
CA LYS A 87 -3.49 -11.02 -11.49
C LYS A 87 -4.03 -11.26 -12.90
N TYR A 88 -3.15 -11.41 -13.88
CA TYR A 88 -3.53 -11.47 -15.29
C TYR A 88 -3.75 -12.88 -15.83
N SER A 89 -3.28 -13.91 -15.15
CA SER A 89 -3.54 -15.29 -15.57
C SER A 89 -4.94 -15.74 -15.15
N SER A 90 -5.71 -16.29 -16.08
CA SER A 90 -7.03 -16.85 -15.81
C SER A 90 -6.95 -18.21 -15.13
N THR A 91 -5.99 -19.04 -15.51
CA THR A 91 -5.80 -20.42 -15.03
C THR A 91 -4.44 -20.61 -14.37
N PHE A 92 -4.35 -21.60 -13.48
CA PHE A 92 -3.08 -21.95 -12.85
C PHE A 92 -1.99 -22.37 -13.85
N GLN A 93 -2.37 -23.05 -14.93
CA GLN A 93 -1.42 -23.46 -15.97
C GLN A 93 -0.74 -22.24 -16.62
N LEU A 94 -1.54 -21.24 -17.04
CA LEU A 94 -1.02 -20.01 -17.61
C LEU A 94 -0.13 -19.25 -16.63
N PHE A 95 -0.51 -19.22 -15.35
CA PHE A 95 0.31 -18.65 -14.30
C PHE A 95 1.65 -19.40 -14.13
N ASN A 96 1.64 -20.73 -14.15
CA ASN A 96 2.85 -21.54 -14.00
C ASN A 96 3.83 -21.32 -15.16
N ASP A 97 3.30 -21.23 -16.38
CA ASP A 97 4.09 -20.95 -17.57
C ASP A 97 4.69 -19.54 -17.50
N GLU A 98 3.90 -18.55 -17.07
CA GLU A 98 4.40 -17.19 -16.83
C GLU A 98 5.45 -17.14 -15.71
N ARG A 99 5.27 -17.89 -14.61
CA ARG A 99 6.25 -17.97 -13.53
C ARG A 99 7.59 -18.52 -14.02
N ARG A 100 7.56 -19.56 -14.87
CA ARG A 100 8.78 -20.13 -15.49
C ARG A 100 9.44 -19.11 -16.42
N TYR A 101 8.65 -18.40 -17.21
CA TYR A 101 9.13 -17.34 -18.09
C TYR A 101 9.81 -16.21 -17.29
N ILE A 102 9.19 -15.77 -16.20
CA ILE A 102 9.74 -14.78 -15.27
C ILE A 102 11.09 -15.24 -14.72
N LYS A 103 11.17 -16.45 -14.17
CA LYS A 103 12.43 -16.98 -13.61
C LYS A 103 13.52 -17.01 -14.69
N SER A 104 13.20 -17.50 -15.88
CA SER A 104 14.14 -17.56 -17.01
C SER A 104 14.63 -16.19 -17.44
N THR A 105 13.72 -15.20 -17.50
CA THR A 105 14.04 -13.80 -17.81
C THR A 105 15.03 -13.22 -16.80
N PHE A 106 14.79 -13.39 -15.51
CA PHE A 106 15.71 -12.85 -14.49
C PHE A 106 17.07 -13.55 -14.48
N LEU A 107 17.11 -14.86 -14.70
CA LEU A 107 18.36 -15.60 -14.85
C LEU A 107 19.17 -15.09 -16.05
N TYR A 108 18.51 -14.83 -17.18
CA TYR A 108 19.14 -14.26 -18.37
C TYR A 108 19.73 -12.86 -18.11
N ASN A 109 19.07 -12.04 -17.26
CA ASN A 109 19.55 -10.73 -16.85
C ASN A 109 20.57 -10.76 -15.68
N GLY A 110 21.14 -11.93 -15.38
CA GLY A 110 22.24 -12.09 -14.41
C GLY A 110 21.83 -12.16 -12.94
N TYR A 111 20.54 -12.36 -12.63
CA TYR A 111 20.10 -12.51 -11.24
C TYR A 111 20.47 -13.90 -10.70
N PRO A 112 21.04 -14.02 -9.49
CA PRO A 112 21.32 -15.33 -8.89
C PRO A 112 20.04 -16.14 -8.67
N SER A 113 20.03 -17.44 -9.02
CA SER A 113 18.83 -18.28 -8.81
C SER A 113 18.38 -18.30 -7.35
N SER A 114 19.32 -18.37 -6.41
CA SER A 114 19.01 -18.35 -4.96
C SER A 114 18.30 -17.06 -4.52
N PHE A 115 18.61 -15.93 -5.16
CA PHE A 115 17.96 -14.65 -4.91
C PHE A 115 16.51 -14.67 -5.41
N ILE A 116 16.28 -15.13 -6.64
CA ILE A 116 14.94 -15.26 -7.23
C ILE A 116 14.09 -16.22 -6.40
N ASP A 117 14.62 -17.41 -6.09
CA ASP A 117 13.92 -18.45 -5.33
C ASP A 117 13.57 -17.97 -3.91
N ASN A 118 14.45 -17.19 -3.28
CA ASN A 118 14.15 -16.58 -1.99
C ASN A 118 12.98 -15.59 -2.06
N ILE A 119 12.93 -14.76 -3.10
CA ILE A 119 11.82 -13.82 -3.31
C ILE A 119 10.53 -14.58 -3.57
N PHE A 120 10.58 -15.61 -4.41
CA PHE A 120 9.42 -16.47 -4.69
C PHE A 120 8.89 -17.09 -3.39
N ARG A 121 9.76 -17.68 -2.56
CA ARG A 121 9.35 -18.22 -1.24
C ARG A 121 8.70 -17.17 -0.37
N LYS A 122 9.33 -16.01 -0.20
CA LYS A 122 8.80 -14.90 0.62
C LYS A 122 7.45 -14.41 0.11
N PHE A 123 7.29 -14.36 -1.21
CA PHE A 123 6.05 -13.96 -1.85
C PHE A 123 4.93 -14.97 -1.55
N PHE A 124 5.17 -16.26 -1.79
CA PHE A 124 4.17 -17.31 -1.59
C PHE A 124 3.88 -17.60 -0.12
N SER A 125 4.84 -17.46 0.79
CA SER A 125 4.63 -17.67 2.24
C SER A 125 3.60 -16.71 2.85
N GLY A 126 3.35 -15.56 2.20
CA GLY A 126 2.29 -14.64 2.64
C GLY A 126 0.88 -15.14 2.35
N TYR A 127 0.72 -16.12 1.46
CA TYR A 127 -0.58 -16.60 0.99
C TYR A 127 -0.81 -18.10 1.17
N ILE A 128 0.26 -18.88 1.39
CA ILE A 128 0.24 -20.32 1.59
C ILE A 128 0.71 -20.63 3.02
N SER A 129 0.06 -21.59 3.68
CA SER A 129 0.50 -22.09 4.98
C SER A 129 1.93 -22.65 4.89
N SER A 130 2.83 -22.14 5.74
CA SER A 130 4.30 -22.24 5.76
C SER A 130 4.97 -23.64 5.77
N ARG A 131 4.33 -24.69 5.25
CA ARG A 131 4.82 -26.08 5.35
C ARG A 131 5.60 -26.61 4.14
N SER A 132 5.58 -25.94 2.98
CA SER A 132 6.35 -26.40 1.81
C SER A 132 7.72 -25.72 1.74
N PHE A 133 8.77 -26.53 1.58
CA PHE A 133 10.12 -26.05 1.29
C PHE A 133 10.26 -25.47 -0.13
N LEU A 134 9.29 -25.76 -0.99
CA LEU A 134 9.33 -25.45 -2.41
C LEU A 134 8.83 -24.02 -2.70
N PRO A 135 9.53 -23.24 -3.55
CA PRO A 135 9.20 -21.86 -3.90
C PRO A 135 8.04 -21.76 -4.90
N PHE A 136 7.09 -22.70 -4.90
CA PHE A 136 6.06 -22.77 -5.91
C PHE A 136 4.71 -23.20 -5.36
N ILE A 137 3.67 -22.75 -6.07
CA ILE A 137 2.28 -23.12 -5.87
C ILE A 137 2.07 -24.44 -6.62
N GLY A 138 1.50 -25.43 -5.93
CA GLY A 138 1.24 -26.76 -6.52
C GLY A 138 -0.19 -26.96 -7.01
N ASN A 139 -1.15 -26.16 -6.51
CA ASN A 139 -2.58 -26.45 -6.64
C ASN A 139 -3.36 -25.25 -7.19
N GLU A 140 -4.42 -25.53 -7.97
CA GLU A 140 -5.35 -24.53 -8.50
C GLU A 140 -6.03 -23.73 -7.37
N ASP A 141 -6.45 -24.40 -6.28
CA ASP A 141 -7.12 -23.73 -5.16
C ASP A 141 -6.22 -22.67 -4.49
N GLN A 142 -4.94 -22.98 -4.34
CA GLN A 142 -3.96 -22.03 -3.80
C GLN A 142 -3.79 -20.84 -4.72
N PHE A 143 -3.73 -21.08 -6.04
CA PHE A 143 -3.68 -20.03 -7.04
C PHE A 143 -4.93 -19.14 -6.99
N LEU A 144 -6.12 -19.74 -6.93
CA LEU A 144 -7.39 -19.01 -6.86
C LEU A 144 -7.47 -18.15 -5.60
N HIS A 145 -7.11 -18.71 -4.44
CA HIS A 145 -7.05 -17.97 -3.19
C HIS A 145 -6.13 -16.73 -3.28
N MET A 146 -4.94 -16.90 -3.86
CA MET A 146 -4.02 -15.78 -4.11
C MET A 146 -4.59 -14.75 -5.07
N ARG A 147 -5.20 -15.20 -6.15
CA ARG A 147 -5.78 -14.32 -7.15
C ARG A 147 -6.90 -13.47 -6.56
N ILE A 148 -7.77 -14.06 -5.74
CA ILE A 148 -8.82 -13.33 -5.00
C ILE A 148 -8.18 -12.32 -4.06
N ALA A 149 -7.21 -12.75 -3.24
CA ALA A 149 -6.52 -11.89 -2.28
C ALA A 149 -5.80 -10.70 -2.94
N LEU A 150 -5.24 -10.89 -4.14
CA LEU A 150 -4.53 -9.85 -4.90
C LEU A 150 -5.43 -8.98 -5.77
N SER A 151 -6.58 -9.50 -6.23
CA SER A 151 -7.51 -8.74 -7.06
C SER A 151 -8.25 -7.66 -6.26
N GLY A 152 -8.50 -7.91 -4.97
CA GLY A 152 -9.09 -6.94 -4.04
C GLY A 152 -8.11 -5.92 -3.45
N GLN A 153 -6.80 -6.06 -3.71
CA GLN A 153 -5.81 -5.11 -3.18
C GLN A 153 -5.55 -3.98 -4.19
N PRO A 154 -5.79 -2.71 -3.82
CA PRO A 154 -5.38 -1.60 -4.67
C PRO A 154 -3.85 -1.64 -4.85
N SER A 155 -3.38 -1.41 -6.08
CA SER A 155 -1.97 -1.13 -6.36
C SER A 155 -1.49 0.00 -5.47
N ARG A 156 -0.21 0.05 -5.11
CA ARG A 156 0.36 1.16 -4.32
C ARG A 156 0.02 2.53 -4.91
N GLN A 157 -0.03 2.64 -6.24
CA GLN A 157 -0.48 3.86 -6.92
C GLN A 157 -1.98 4.10 -6.75
N GLN A 158 -2.81 3.06 -6.87
CA GLN A 158 -4.26 3.15 -6.63
C GLN A 158 -4.53 3.54 -5.17
N SER A 159 -3.86 2.94 -4.20
CA SER A 159 -3.95 3.33 -2.78
C SER A 159 -3.52 4.79 -2.57
N GLN A 160 -2.49 5.27 -3.26
CA GLN A 160 -2.08 6.67 -3.19
C GLN A 160 -3.13 7.61 -3.81
N VAL A 161 -3.77 7.20 -4.89
CA VAL A 161 -4.85 7.96 -5.54
C VAL A 161 -6.11 7.96 -4.67
N GLU A 162 -6.51 6.80 -4.13
CA GLU A 162 -7.62 6.67 -3.18
C GLU A 162 -7.39 7.52 -1.93
N MET A 163 -6.18 7.51 -1.37
CA MET A 163 -5.80 8.38 -0.26
C MET A 163 -5.91 9.86 -0.63
N ARG A 164 -5.52 10.25 -1.85
CA ARG A 164 -5.66 11.64 -2.33
C ARG A 164 -7.12 12.04 -2.51
N ILE A 165 -7.95 11.16 -3.09
CA ILE A 165 -9.38 11.40 -3.26
C ILE A 165 -10.04 11.54 -1.89
N ALA A 166 -9.75 10.63 -0.96
CA ALA A 166 -10.27 10.68 0.41
C ALA A 166 -9.87 11.99 1.11
N THR A 167 -8.62 12.46 0.96
CA THR A 167 -8.24 13.76 1.54
C THR A 167 -9.01 14.92 0.93
N LEU A 168 -9.27 14.92 -0.38
CA LEU A 168 -10.05 15.97 -1.05
C LEU A 168 -11.52 15.98 -0.59
N THR A 169 -12.13 14.80 -0.45
CA THR A 169 -13.51 14.70 0.04
C THR A 169 -13.64 15.11 1.50
N THR A 170 -12.61 14.84 2.33
CA THR A 170 -12.60 15.28 3.73
C THR A 170 -12.48 16.80 3.86
N ASP A 171 -11.75 17.45 2.94
CA ASP A 171 -11.63 18.92 2.90
C ASP A 171 -12.96 19.59 2.49
N ASP A 172 -13.72 18.98 1.58
CA ASP A 172 -15.07 19.43 1.20
C ASP A 172 -16.10 19.19 2.34
N GLU A 173 -16.04 18.06 3.05
CA GLU A 173 -16.87 17.79 4.24
C GLU A 173 -16.54 18.73 5.40
N HIS A 174 -15.26 19.04 5.65
CA HIS A 174 -14.86 20.00 6.67
C HIS A 174 -15.31 21.45 6.35
N LEU A 175 -15.43 21.82 5.07
CA LEU A 175 -16.02 23.10 4.64
C LEU A 175 -17.52 23.17 4.97
N ILE A 176 -18.25 22.06 4.79
CA ILE A 176 -19.67 21.96 5.13
C ILE A 176 -19.86 21.99 6.65
N GLU A 177 -19.04 21.25 7.40
CA GLU A 177 -19.06 21.20 8.86
C GLU A 177 -18.64 22.55 9.50
N GLU A 178 -17.72 23.30 8.89
CA GLU A 178 -17.37 24.67 9.32
C GLU A 178 -18.46 25.72 9.02
N LEU A 179 -19.31 25.48 8.01
CA LEU A 179 -20.46 26.34 7.69
C LEU A 179 -21.64 26.07 8.61
N GLU A 180 -21.87 24.80 8.97
CA GLU A 180 -22.91 24.39 9.93
C GLU A 180 -22.56 24.86 11.36
N ASN A 181 -21.31 24.70 11.80
CA ASN A 181 -20.86 25.14 13.13
C ASN A 181 -20.84 26.68 13.32
N LYS A 182 -20.88 27.47 12.24
CA LYS A 182 -21.00 28.94 12.32
C LYS A 182 -22.42 29.43 12.58
N GLN A 183 -23.44 28.61 12.34
CA GLN A 183 -24.85 28.98 12.57
C GLN A 183 -25.34 28.62 13.99
N GLU A 184 -24.69 27.67 14.68
CA GLU A 184 -25.17 27.17 15.98
C GLU A 184 -24.42 27.74 17.21
N ALA A 185 -23.43 28.62 17.05
CA ALA A 185 -22.71 29.19 18.18
C ALA A 185 -23.40 30.44 18.78
N THR A 186 -24.61 30.27 19.31
CA THR A 186 -25.18 31.18 20.34
C THR A 186 -25.49 30.36 21.59
N ILE A 187 -24.64 30.56 22.62
CA ILE A 187 -24.81 30.17 24.03
C ILE A 187 -24.77 28.65 24.29
N GLN A 188 -23.62 28.17 24.81
CA GLN A 188 -23.51 27.63 26.18
C GLN A 188 -22.04 27.28 26.49
N GLU A 189 -21.48 28.02 27.44
CA GLU A 189 -20.19 27.72 28.07
C GLU A 189 -20.24 26.38 28.81
N LYS A 190 -19.30 25.47 28.50
CA LYS A 190 -18.84 24.46 29.46
C LYS A 190 -17.32 24.35 29.43
N LYS A 191 -16.69 24.86 30.49
CA LYS A 191 -15.28 24.64 30.86
C LYS A 191 -15.01 23.13 30.96
N LYS A 192 -14.01 22.61 30.22
CA LYS A 192 -13.37 21.32 30.54
C LYS A 192 -12.11 21.58 31.39
N PRO A 193 -11.91 20.85 32.49
CA PRO A 193 -10.74 21.03 33.34
C PRO A 193 -9.49 20.41 32.67
N ASN A 194 -8.33 21.04 32.87
CA ASN A 194 -7.04 20.42 32.59
C ASN A 194 -6.79 19.31 33.62
N GLU A 195 -7.09 18.06 33.27
CA GLU A 195 -6.59 16.92 34.04
C GLU A 195 -5.14 16.64 33.63
N PHE A 196 -4.20 16.94 34.52
CA PHE A 196 -2.83 16.44 34.42
C PHE A 196 -2.89 14.91 34.39
N GLN A 197 -2.47 14.30 33.29
CA GLN A 197 -2.46 12.84 33.19
C GLN A 197 -1.34 12.28 34.08
N ASN A 198 -1.71 11.66 35.20
CA ASN A 198 -0.84 10.91 36.12
C ASN A 198 -0.28 9.64 35.45
N LYS A 199 0.58 9.78 34.43
CA LYS A 199 1.16 8.66 33.68
C LYS A 199 2.66 8.88 33.45
N LEU A 200 3.46 7.88 33.83
CA LEU A 200 4.90 7.85 33.58
C LEU A 200 5.19 6.80 32.51
N ILE A 201 5.82 7.18 31.39
CA ILE A 201 6.11 6.26 30.29
C ILE A 201 7.62 6.06 30.16
N ILE A 202 8.07 4.82 30.30
CA ILE A 202 9.48 4.43 30.19
C ILE A 202 9.65 3.48 29.02
N HIS A 203 10.59 3.80 28.13
CA HIS A 203 10.96 2.93 27.02
C HIS A 203 12.36 2.35 27.19
N TYR A 204 12.51 1.04 26.97
CA TYR A 204 13.82 0.38 26.96
C TYR A 204 14.07 -0.38 25.66
N THR A 205 15.32 -0.62 25.31
CA THR A 205 15.68 -1.44 24.14
C THR A 205 15.62 -2.92 24.50
N HIS A 206 14.85 -3.70 23.74
CA HIS A 206 14.69 -5.12 23.99
C HIS A 206 15.91 -5.94 23.53
N GLU A 207 16.38 -6.78 24.45
CA GLU A 207 17.44 -7.75 24.24
C GLU A 207 16.98 -9.08 24.82
N LYS A 208 17.26 -10.19 24.10
CA LYS A 208 16.84 -11.55 24.50
C LYS A 208 17.34 -11.99 25.88
N ARG A 209 18.44 -11.40 26.37
CA ARG A 209 19.01 -11.69 27.69
C ARG A 209 18.16 -11.11 28.82
N PHE A 210 17.30 -10.15 28.52
CA PHE A 210 16.55 -9.36 29.50
C PHE A 210 15.04 -9.49 29.32
N ASN A 211 14.55 -10.71 29.14
CA ASN A 211 13.12 -10.98 28.92
C ASN A 211 12.26 -10.60 30.15
N THR A 212 12.85 -10.49 31.35
CA THR A 212 12.16 -10.09 32.58
C THR A 212 12.14 -8.58 32.82
N ARG A 213 12.90 -7.78 32.05
CA ARG A 213 13.11 -6.33 32.30
C ARG A 213 11.83 -5.53 32.51
N LYS A 214 10.77 -5.85 31.77
CA LYS A 214 9.47 -5.18 31.95
C LYS A 214 8.94 -5.37 33.37
N ARG A 215 8.96 -6.61 33.87
CA ARG A 215 8.52 -6.95 35.23
C ARG A 215 9.46 -6.35 36.27
N ASP A 216 10.77 -6.42 36.02
CA ASP A 216 11.78 -5.89 36.93
C ASP A 216 11.66 -4.36 37.09
N LEU A 217 11.38 -3.62 36.01
CA LEU A 217 11.16 -2.17 36.06
C LEU A 217 9.88 -1.79 36.81
N HIS A 218 8.81 -2.58 36.68
CA HIS A 218 7.61 -2.40 37.49
C HIS A 218 7.88 -2.66 38.98
N ARG A 219 8.67 -3.71 39.28
CA ARG A 219 9.05 -4.05 40.66
C ARG A 219 9.93 -2.96 41.28
N ILE A 220 10.98 -2.52 40.57
CA ILE A 220 11.86 -1.43 41.02
C ILE A 220 11.06 -0.17 41.27
N PHE A 221 10.12 0.20 40.39
CA PHE A 221 9.29 1.38 40.59
C PHE A 221 8.43 1.27 41.86
N GLN A 222 7.84 0.11 42.12
CA GLN A 222 7.06 -0.12 43.34
C GLN A 222 7.93 -0.09 44.60
N GLU A 223 9.12 -0.69 44.57
CA GLU A 223 10.03 -0.73 45.71
C GLU A 223 10.63 0.65 46.03
N THR A 224 11.04 1.39 45.00
CA THR A 224 11.72 2.70 45.18
C THR A 224 10.77 3.82 45.53
N PHE A 225 9.54 3.80 45.00
CA PHE A 225 8.55 4.85 45.19
C PHE A 225 7.43 4.47 46.16
N ALA A 226 7.57 3.35 46.88
CA ALA A 226 6.59 2.77 47.82
C ALA A 226 5.93 3.82 48.75
N ASN A 227 6.71 4.78 49.22
CA ASN A 227 6.30 5.77 50.23
C ASN A 227 6.14 7.18 49.66
N THR A 228 6.04 7.33 48.34
CA THR A 228 5.95 8.63 47.67
C THR A 228 4.66 8.76 46.87
N SER A 229 4.12 9.97 46.79
CA SER A 229 2.90 10.29 46.02
C SER A 229 3.01 9.98 44.52
N ILE A 230 4.20 9.64 44.03
CA ILE A 230 4.48 9.23 42.65
C ILE A 230 3.93 7.84 42.34
N LEU A 231 3.68 6.99 43.35
CA LEU A 231 3.11 5.65 43.14
C LEU A 231 1.68 5.67 42.59
N GLU A 232 0.96 6.77 42.82
CA GLU A 232 -0.37 7.02 42.23
C GLU A 232 -0.31 7.27 40.72
N THR A 233 0.89 7.49 40.16
CA THR A 233 1.09 7.64 38.71
C THR A 233 1.14 6.27 38.02
N LYS A 234 0.39 6.13 36.93
CA LYS A 234 0.36 4.89 36.14
C LYS A 234 1.65 4.74 35.33
N LEU A 235 2.53 3.83 35.74
CA LEU A 235 3.73 3.47 34.99
C LEU A 235 3.39 2.61 33.76
N ILE A 236 3.88 3.01 32.60
CA ILE A 236 3.78 2.27 31.33
C ILE A 236 5.20 1.98 30.83
N VAL A 237 5.61 0.72 30.84
CA VAL A 237 6.93 0.29 30.36
C VAL A 237 6.80 -0.37 28.99
N GLY A 238 7.41 0.25 27.97
CA GLY A 238 7.39 -0.21 26.58
C GLY A 238 8.78 -0.52 26.03
N ASN A 239 8.83 -1.28 24.93
CA ASN A 239 10.07 -1.53 24.19
C ASN A 239 10.24 -0.52 23.04
N ARG A 240 11.46 -0.06 22.77
CA ARG A 240 11.84 0.70 21.57
C ARG A 240 12.44 -0.22 20.51
N ASN A 241 11.80 -0.34 19.35
CA ASN A 241 12.38 -1.01 18.18
C ASN A 241 13.35 -0.07 17.43
N GLN A 242 14.47 -0.61 16.93
CA GLN A 242 15.60 0.09 16.28
C GLN A 242 15.23 0.98 15.06
N LYS A 243 16.20 1.86 14.70
CA LYS A 243 16.32 2.86 13.59
C LYS A 243 15.66 2.60 12.22
N SER A 244 15.11 1.42 11.92
CA SER A 244 14.33 1.16 10.70
C SER A 244 12.96 1.85 10.69
N THR A 245 12.53 2.44 11.81
CA THR A 245 11.24 3.12 12.02
C THR A 245 11.26 4.62 11.66
N MET A 246 12.35 5.14 11.06
CA MET A 246 12.50 6.54 10.59
C MET A 246 11.35 7.01 9.68
N LYS A 247 10.57 6.09 9.09
CA LYS A 247 9.42 6.42 8.23
C LYS A 247 8.16 6.87 8.98
N GLU A 248 8.06 6.69 10.29
CA GLU A 248 6.90 7.13 11.07
C GLU A 248 7.05 8.57 11.62
N LEU A 249 8.26 9.15 11.52
CA LEU A 249 8.60 10.48 12.06
C LEU A 249 8.66 11.58 10.99
N ILE A 250 7.78 11.54 10.00
CA ILE A 250 7.56 12.68 9.09
C ILE A 250 6.08 13.04 9.03
N ARG A 251 5.56 13.67 10.08
CA ARG A 251 4.53 14.72 9.88
C ARG A 251 5.29 16.02 9.59
N LYS A 252 5.51 16.31 8.31
CA LYS A 252 6.34 17.43 7.86
C LYS A 252 5.67 18.82 7.98
N ARG A 253 4.46 18.91 8.53
CA ARG A 253 3.82 20.18 8.89
C ARG A 253 3.31 20.13 10.33
N PRO A 254 3.69 21.07 11.21
CA PRO A 254 3.08 21.21 12.53
C PRO A 254 1.58 21.49 12.39
N ARG A 255 0.77 21.02 13.35
CA ARG A 255 -0.68 21.32 13.40
C ARG A 255 -0.90 22.84 13.40
N GLU A 256 -1.82 23.35 12.58
CA GLU A 256 -2.05 24.80 12.41
C GLU A 256 -2.30 25.56 13.72
N ALA A 257 -2.91 24.91 14.72
CA ALA A 257 -3.14 25.48 16.04
C ALA A 257 -1.86 25.99 16.72
N ILE A 258 -0.71 25.36 16.44
CA ILE A 258 0.60 25.73 17.00
C ILE A 258 1.21 26.93 16.24
N LEU A 259 0.86 27.10 14.96
CA LEU A 259 1.33 28.22 14.14
C LEU A 259 0.51 29.49 14.42
N LYS A 260 -0.80 29.36 14.66
CA LYS A 260 -1.69 30.49 15.01
C LYS A 260 -1.41 31.06 16.40
N SER A 261 -0.91 30.27 17.36
CA SER A 261 -0.59 30.75 18.70
C SER A 261 0.65 31.64 18.76
N LYS A 262 1.65 31.39 17.90
CA LYS A 262 2.86 32.24 17.79
C LYS A 262 2.58 33.61 17.17
N ALA A 263 1.66 33.71 16.21
CA ALA A 263 1.29 34.98 15.59
C ALA A 263 0.55 35.93 16.56
N LYS A 264 -0.22 35.38 17.51
CA LYS A 264 -0.89 36.17 18.57
C LYS A 264 0.11 36.67 19.62
N ALA A 265 1.14 35.87 19.93
CA ALA A 265 2.20 36.26 20.87
C ALA A 265 3.12 37.37 20.32
N SER A 266 3.37 37.42 19.01
CA SER A 266 4.15 38.52 18.40
C SER A 266 3.35 39.82 18.33
N MET A 267 2.06 39.78 18.00
CA MET A 267 1.21 40.99 17.97
C MET A 267 0.95 41.62 19.35
N ILE A 268 1.00 40.84 20.45
CA ILE A 268 0.84 41.35 21.81
C ILE A 268 2.12 42.04 22.31
N ASN A 269 3.30 41.58 21.87
CA ASN A 269 4.57 42.21 22.23
C ASN A 269 4.86 43.49 21.45
N ASP A 270 4.37 43.62 20.22
CA ASP A 270 4.54 44.86 19.45
C ASP A 270 3.60 45.98 19.93
N LYS A 271 2.38 45.66 20.38
CA LYS A 271 1.47 46.65 21.00
C LYS A 271 1.94 47.17 22.36
N LYS A 272 2.82 46.45 23.07
CA LYS A 272 3.43 46.92 24.34
C LYS A 272 4.68 47.78 24.14
N LYS A 273 5.24 47.83 22.93
CA LYS A 273 6.42 48.67 22.60
C LYS A 273 6.09 49.98 21.88
N SER A 274 4.85 50.18 21.44
CA SER A 274 4.42 51.38 20.70
C SER A 274 3.38 52.23 21.42
N GLY A 275 3.15 52.03 22.72
CA GLY A 275 2.27 52.87 23.54
C GLY A 275 3.09 53.69 24.52
N LEU A 276 3.06 55.02 24.32
CA LEU A 276 3.34 56.04 25.33
C LEU A 276 2.58 55.77 26.64
#